data_AF-A0A7S3FM30-F1
#
_entry.id   AF-A0A7S3FM30-F1
#
_cell.length_a   1.000
_cell.length_b   1.000
_cell.length_c   1.000
_cell.angle_alpha   90.00
_cell.angle_beta   90.00
_cell.angle_gamma   90.00
#
_symmetry.space_group_name_H-M   'P 1'
#
loop_
_entity.id
_entity.type
_entity.pdbx_description
1 polymer ?
#
loop_
_entity_poly.entity_id
_entity_poly.type
_entity_poly.pdbx_seq_one_letter_code
_entity_poly.pdbx_strand_id
1 'polypeptide(L)'
;RARSGSSWQVGQGMKRAGKAGHTMMASRTRPPLVFYTHTLCPYATRVALALREKGLAFDLRHIDLANKPVWYAKEVNQKGLVPALQVVDDDLVVIESLDILKFVEEAFEGAALLPEQGKQRE
;
A
#
# COMPACT_ATOMS: atom_id res chain seq x y z
N ARG A 1 10.75 -9.51 -25.91
CA ARG A 1 10.46 -9.97 -24.52
C ARG A 1 11.21 -9.05 -23.56
N ALA A 2 10.61 -7.92 -23.17
CA ALA A 2 11.17 -6.99 -22.19
C ALA A 2 10.02 -6.54 -21.28
N ARG A 3 10.25 -6.66 -19.98
CA ARG A 3 9.31 -6.38 -18.89
C ARG A 3 9.04 -4.87 -18.84
N SER A 4 7.81 -4.46 -19.11
CA SER A 4 7.32 -3.14 -18.72
C SER A 4 7.07 -3.15 -17.21
N GLY A 5 8.10 -2.83 -16.43
CA GLY A 5 7.97 -2.62 -14.99
C GLY A 5 7.24 -1.30 -14.75
N SER A 6 6.10 -1.35 -14.07
CA SER A 6 5.43 -0.15 -13.56
C SER A 6 6.35 0.53 -12.56
N SER A 7 6.85 1.71 -12.95
CA SER A 7 7.66 2.58 -12.12
C SER A 7 6.78 3.19 -11.03
N TRP A 8 6.80 2.60 -9.85
CA TRP A 8 6.33 3.26 -8.62
C TRP A 8 6.99 4.63 -8.53
N GLN A 9 6.21 5.70 -8.34
CA GLN A 9 6.75 7.05 -8.28
C GLN A 9 7.60 7.20 -7.03
N VAL A 10 8.92 7.05 -7.21
CA VAL A 10 9.93 7.14 -6.16
C VAL A 10 10.04 8.62 -5.75
N GLY A 11 9.48 8.96 -4.59
CA GLY A 11 9.94 10.14 -3.85
C GLY A 11 11.43 9.98 -3.55
N GLN A 12 12.23 10.98 -3.87
CA GLN A 12 13.69 10.88 -3.88
C GLN A 12 14.26 10.47 -2.51
N GLY A 13 14.86 9.28 -2.46
CA GLY A 13 15.54 8.74 -1.28
C GLY A 13 16.44 7.57 -1.67
N MET A 14 17.45 7.84 -2.50
CA MET A 14 18.32 6.81 -3.06
C MET A 14 19.34 6.30 -2.02
N LYS A 15 19.12 5.10 -1.48
CA LYS A 15 20.16 4.19 -0.95
C LYS A 15 19.77 2.73 -1.23
N ARG A 16 20.58 2.04 -2.02
CA ARG A 16 20.51 0.58 -2.20
C ARG A 16 21.14 -0.11 -1.00
N ALA A 17 20.46 -1.11 -0.45
CA ALA A 17 21.03 -2.24 0.29
C ALA A 17 20.03 -3.38 0.12
N GLY A 18 20.34 -4.44 -0.61
CA GLY A 18 21.00 -5.62 -0.04
C GLY A 18 19.92 -6.68 0.24
N LYS A 19 20.02 -7.87 -0.37
CA LYS A 19 19.14 -9.01 -0.08
C LYS A 19 19.16 -9.29 1.43
N ALA A 20 18.04 -9.11 2.10
CA ALA A 20 17.77 -9.69 3.40
C ALA A 20 16.38 -10.30 3.33
N GLY A 21 16.29 -11.61 3.55
CA GLY A 21 15.00 -12.25 3.79
C GLY A 21 14.35 -11.56 4.97
N HIS A 22 13.05 -11.27 4.87
CA HIS A 22 12.27 -10.72 5.96
C HIS A 22 12.08 -11.79 7.03
N THR A 23 13.15 -12.00 7.81
CA THR A 23 13.08 -12.65 9.10
C THR A 23 12.19 -11.80 9.99
N MET A 24 11.27 -12.47 10.68
CA MET A 24 10.44 -11.91 11.73
C MET A 24 11.27 -11.08 12.72
N MET A 25 10.65 -10.08 13.37
CA MET A 25 10.62 -9.92 14.84
C MET A 25 10.04 -8.57 15.32
N ALA A 26 9.19 -8.69 16.34
CA ALA A 26 9.13 -7.93 17.60
C ALA A 26 8.74 -6.43 17.64
N SER A 27 7.63 -6.21 18.37
CA SER A 27 7.22 -5.05 19.17
C SER A 27 7.53 -3.66 18.61
N ARG A 28 6.72 -3.20 17.67
CA ARG A 28 6.52 -1.77 17.42
C ARG A 28 5.17 -1.38 18.01
N THR A 29 5.15 -0.31 18.82
CA THR A 29 3.91 0.23 19.39
C THR A 29 2.94 0.77 18.33
N ARG A 30 3.36 0.87 17.07
CA ARG A 30 2.49 1.13 15.91
C ARG A 30 2.69 0.11 14.80
N PRO A 31 1.63 -0.24 14.05
CA PRO A 31 1.75 -1.07 12.87
C PRO A 31 2.70 -0.44 11.84
N PRO A 32 3.46 -1.25 11.09
CA PRO A 32 4.35 -0.76 10.03
C PRO A 32 3.58 -0.21 8.82
N LEU A 33 2.26 -0.38 8.78
CA LEU A 33 1.39 0.04 7.70
C LEU A 33 0.44 1.13 8.17
N VAL A 34 0.32 2.20 7.40
CA VAL A 34 -0.72 3.22 7.56
C VAL A 34 -1.59 3.24 6.31
N PHE A 35 -2.88 2.98 6.47
CA PHE A 35 -3.86 2.97 5.40
C PHE A 35 -4.72 4.23 5.46
N TYR A 36 -4.56 5.09 4.45
CA TYR A 36 -5.33 6.31 4.28
C TYR A 36 -6.59 6.03 3.46
N THR A 37 -7.75 6.31 4.04
CA THR A 37 -9.07 5.90 3.52
C THR A 37 -10.11 7.01 3.59
N HIS A 38 -11.27 6.78 2.97
CA HIS A 38 -12.50 7.54 3.18
C HIS A 38 -13.69 6.57 3.17
N THR A 39 -14.66 6.79 4.07
CA THR A 39 -15.73 5.82 4.39
C THR A 39 -16.52 5.35 3.17
N LEU A 40 -16.81 6.26 2.24
CA LEU A 40 -17.65 6.00 1.07
C LEU A 40 -16.84 5.68 -0.20
N CYS A 41 -15.52 5.51 -0.10
CA CYS A 41 -14.68 5.31 -1.28
C CYS A 41 -14.62 3.83 -1.68
N PRO A 42 -15.19 3.42 -2.84
CA PRO A 42 -15.15 2.01 -3.27
C PRO A 42 -13.71 1.52 -3.56
N TYR A 43 -12.83 2.43 -4.00
CA TYR A 43 -11.42 2.12 -4.23
C TYR A 43 -10.65 1.89 -2.93
N ALA A 44 -11.04 2.53 -1.83
CA ALA A 44 -10.45 2.29 -0.53
C ALA A 44 -11.01 1.00 0.09
N THR A 45 -12.30 0.71 -0.11
CA THR A 45 -12.93 -0.54 0.37
C THR A 45 -12.20 -1.78 -0.12
N ARG A 46 -11.83 -1.86 -1.41
CA ARG A 46 -11.06 -3.00 -1.94
C ARG A 46 -9.69 -3.17 -1.27
N VAL A 47 -9.00 -2.08 -0.96
CA VAL A 47 -7.70 -2.14 -0.25
C VAL A 47 -7.93 -2.59 1.19
N ALA A 48 -8.95 -2.06 1.86
CA ALA A 48 -9.32 -2.47 3.21
C ALA A 48 -9.60 -3.98 3.29
N LEU A 49 -10.33 -4.53 2.33
CA LEU A 49 -10.59 -5.97 2.24
C LEU A 49 -9.28 -6.75 2.04
N ALA A 50 -8.44 -6.36 1.09
CA ALA A 50 -7.18 -7.03 0.84
C ALA A 50 -6.24 -7.07 2.05
N LEU A 51 -6.09 -5.94 2.76
CA LEU A 51 -5.28 -5.88 3.97
C LEU A 51 -5.83 -6.80 5.07
N ARG A 52 -7.16 -6.87 5.22
CA ARG A 52 -7.84 -7.74 6.20
C ARG A 52 -7.73 -9.21 5.84
N GLU A 53 -7.93 -9.58 4.58
CA GLU A 53 -7.81 -10.96 4.08
C GLU A 53 -6.38 -11.49 4.23
N LYS A 54 -5.37 -10.62 4.03
CA LYS A 54 -3.96 -10.95 4.32
C LYS A 54 -3.64 -11.02 5.82
N GLY A 55 -4.55 -10.59 6.70
CA GLY A 55 -4.33 -10.54 8.14
C GLY A 55 -3.30 -9.49 8.57
N LEU A 56 -3.09 -8.44 7.76
CA LEU A 56 -2.10 -7.40 8.06
C LEU A 56 -2.62 -6.43 9.11
N ALA A 57 -1.79 -6.14 10.10
CA ALA A 57 -2.04 -5.04 11.03
C ALA A 57 -1.70 -3.70 10.36
N PHE A 58 -2.60 -2.72 10.44
CA PHE A 58 -2.41 -1.37 9.91
C PHE A 58 -3.10 -0.32 10.79
N ASP A 59 -2.53 0.89 10.81
CA ASP A 59 -3.18 2.09 11.34
C ASP A 59 -4.13 2.64 10.27
N LEU A 60 -5.39 2.91 10.64
CA LEU A 60 -6.41 3.40 9.71
C LEU A 60 -6.56 4.91 9.88
N ARG A 61 -6.34 5.68 8.82
CA ARG A 61 -6.48 7.13 8.84
C ARG A 61 -7.53 7.60 7.84
N HIS A 62 -8.57 8.24 8.36
CA HIS A 62 -9.59 8.86 7.52
C HIS A 62 -9.13 10.23 7.02
N ILE A 63 -9.24 10.43 5.71
CA ILE A 63 -8.98 11.71 5.05
C ILE A 63 -10.31 12.32 4.63
N ASP A 64 -10.63 13.48 5.16
CA ASP A 64 -11.74 14.30 4.66
C ASP A 64 -11.39 14.78 3.24
N LEU A 65 -12.12 14.30 2.24
CA LEU A 65 -11.90 14.66 0.85
C LEU A 65 -12.56 15.99 0.46
N ALA A 66 -13.54 16.46 1.24
CA ALA A 66 -14.17 17.77 1.06
C ALA A 66 -13.28 18.87 1.65
N ASN A 67 -12.60 18.58 2.75
CA ASN A 67 -11.63 19.48 3.39
C ASN A 67 -10.28 18.79 3.60
N LYS A 68 -9.54 18.66 2.50
CA LYS A 68 -8.28 17.89 2.46
C LYS A 68 -7.21 18.53 3.34
N PRO A 69 -6.62 17.80 4.30
CA PRO A 69 -5.49 18.30 5.06
C PRO A 69 -4.29 18.62 4.15
N VAL A 70 -3.67 19.78 4.33
CA VAL A 70 -2.56 20.25 3.50
C VAL A 70 -1.37 19.27 3.54
N TRP A 71 -1.09 18.68 4.70
CA TRP A 71 -0.01 17.71 4.87
C TRP A 71 -0.24 16.45 4.02
N TYR A 72 -1.49 16.00 3.87
CA TYR A 72 -1.78 14.77 3.14
C TYR A 72 -1.38 14.87 1.66
N ALA A 73 -1.70 15.99 1.03
CA ALA A 73 -1.32 16.22 -0.36
C ALA A 73 0.20 16.36 -0.53
N LYS A 74 0.88 16.97 0.45
CA LYS A 74 2.34 17.20 0.36
C LYS A 74 3.16 15.95 0.65
N GLU A 75 2.74 15.16 1.62
CA GLU A 75 3.55 14.10 2.23
C GLU A 75 3.13 12.69 1.81
N VAL A 76 1.87 12.49 1.39
CA VAL A 76 1.33 11.14 1.12
C VAL A 76 0.91 10.98 -0.33
N ASN A 77 -0.03 11.80 -0.81
CA ASN A 77 -0.53 11.69 -2.17
C ASN A 77 -0.75 13.08 -2.77
N GLN A 78 0.11 13.49 -3.71
CA GLN A 78 0.04 14.79 -4.39
C GLN A 78 -1.30 15.08 -5.07
N LYS A 79 -2.06 14.04 -5.45
CA LYS A 79 -3.42 14.20 -6.00
C LYS A 79 -4.46 14.50 -4.91
N GLY A 80 -4.11 14.32 -3.64
CA GLY A 80 -5.01 14.43 -2.50
C GLY A 80 -6.18 13.44 -2.59
N LEU A 81 -5.91 12.23 -3.09
CA LEU A 81 -6.90 11.16 -3.27
C LEU A 81 -6.61 9.99 -2.33
N VAL A 82 -7.63 9.17 -2.10
CA VAL A 82 -7.52 7.87 -1.41
C VAL A 82 -7.91 6.76 -2.38
N PRO A 83 -7.46 5.51 -2.20
CA PRO A 83 -6.58 5.03 -1.12
C PRO A 83 -5.10 5.43 -1.27
N ALA A 84 -4.39 5.44 -0.15
CA ALA A 84 -2.93 5.39 -0.10
C ALA A 84 -2.49 4.44 1.03
N LEU A 85 -1.41 3.69 0.81
CA LEU A 85 -0.81 2.80 1.80
C LEU A 85 0.64 3.23 2.03
N GLN A 86 1.00 3.51 3.27
CA GLN A 86 2.36 3.86 3.66
C GLN A 86 3.00 2.71 4.44
N VAL A 87 4.21 2.32 4.04
CA VAL A 87 5.10 1.42 4.78
C VAL A 87 6.07 2.29 5.55
N VAL A 88 5.87 2.37 6.87
CA VAL A 88 6.57 3.33 7.75
C VAL A 88 8.07 3.04 7.84
N ASP A 89 8.49 1.78 7.77
CA ASP A 89 9.91 1.40 7.85
C ASP A 89 10.70 1.76 6.61
N ASP A 90 10.06 1.70 5.46
CA ASP A 90 10.70 1.90 4.16
C ASP A 90 10.49 3.32 3.62
N ASP A 91 9.79 4.17 4.37
CA ASP A 91 9.33 5.50 3.94
C ASP A 91 8.67 5.47 2.55
N LEU A 92 7.93 4.39 2.28
CA LEU A 92 7.32 4.12 0.98
C LEU A 92 5.83 4.42 1.04
N VAL A 93 5.33 5.18 0.07
CA VAL A 93 3.89 5.35 -0.14
C VAL A 93 3.49 4.77 -1.49
N VAL A 94 2.52 3.86 -1.46
CA VAL A 94 1.87 3.30 -2.65
C VAL A 94 0.48 3.90 -2.77
N ILE A 95 0.19 4.47 -3.94
CA ILE A 95 -1.10 5.06 -4.29
C ILE A 95 -1.72 4.28 -5.44
N GLU A 96 -2.97 4.59 -5.78
CA GLU A 96 -3.80 3.84 -6.75
C GLU A 96 -4.23 2.46 -6.23
N SER A 97 -5.53 2.18 -6.24
CA SER A 97 -6.07 1.02 -5.52
C SER A 97 -5.62 -0.34 -6.07
N LEU A 98 -5.51 -0.49 -7.40
CA LEU A 98 -5.03 -1.72 -8.05
C LEU A 98 -3.58 -2.01 -7.74
N ASP A 99 -2.83 -0.95 -7.64
CA ASP A 99 -1.40 -0.92 -7.47
C ASP A 99 -1.02 -1.25 -6.04
N ILE A 100 -1.77 -0.71 -5.07
CA ILE A 100 -1.72 -1.16 -3.67
C ILE A 100 -2.03 -2.65 -3.57
N LEU A 101 -3.03 -3.19 -4.29
CA LEU A 101 -3.33 -4.63 -4.25
C LEU A 101 -2.16 -5.48 -4.74
N LYS A 102 -1.54 -5.10 -5.86
CA LYS A 102 -0.36 -5.79 -6.40
C LYS A 102 0.80 -5.73 -5.42
N PHE A 103 1.07 -4.54 -4.88
CA PHE A 103 2.10 -4.35 -3.87
C PHE A 103 1.86 -5.24 -2.65
N VAL A 104 0.63 -5.27 -2.12
CA VAL A 104 0.29 -6.11 -0.96
C VAL A 104 0.47 -7.60 -1.26
N GLU A 105 0.10 -8.04 -2.47
CA GLU A 105 0.28 -9.42 -2.89
C GLU A 105 1.77 -9.81 -3.01
N GLU A 106 2.59 -8.93 -3.57
CA GLU A 106 4.02 -9.18 -3.82
C GLU A 106 4.89 -9.01 -2.57
N ALA A 107 4.53 -8.08 -1.68
CA ALA A 107 5.36 -7.69 -0.53
C ALA A 107 5.05 -8.47 0.74
N PHE A 108 3.84 -9.05 0.87
CA PHE A 108 3.42 -9.75 2.09
C PHE A 108 2.94 -11.16 1.82
N GLU A 109 3.47 -12.09 2.61
CA GLU A 109 2.96 -13.46 2.70
C GLU A 109 1.52 -13.47 3.27
N GLY A 110 0.79 -14.56 3.01
CA GLY A 110 -0.59 -14.73 3.49
C GLY A 110 -1.52 -15.21 2.38
N ALA A 111 -2.82 -15.11 2.59
CA ALA A 111 -3.84 -15.51 1.63
C ALA A 111 -3.59 -14.87 0.25
N ALA A 112 -3.67 -15.66 -0.83
CA ALA A 112 -3.52 -15.14 -2.17
C ALA A 112 -4.71 -14.23 -2.53
N LEU A 113 -4.43 -12.98 -2.87
CA LEU A 113 -5.46 -12.00 -3.25
C LEU A 113 -5.79 -12.06 -4.73
N LEU A 114 -4.82 -12.48 -5.54
CA LEU A 114 -4.93 -12.55 -6.99
C LEU A 114 -4.92 -14.02 -7.44
N PRO A 115 -5.60 -14.35 -8.54
CA PRO A 115 -5.47 -15.67 -9.12
C PRO A 115 -4.03 -15.90 -9.59
N GLU A 116 -3.59 -17.15 -9.55
CA GLU A 116 -2.34 -17.60 -10.16
C GLU A 116 -2.23 -17.08 -11.61
N GLN A 117 -1.04 -16.58 -11.96
CA GLN A 117 -0.82 -16.03 -13.30
C GLN A 117 -1.11 -17.09 -14.36
N GLY A 118 -2.05 -16.76 -15.27
CA GLY A 118 -2.51 -17.67 -16.32
C GLY A 118 -3.93 -18.21 -16.12
N LYS A 119 -4.55 -18.00 -14.95
CA LYS A 119 -5.99 -18.23 -14.76
C LYS A 119 -6.71 -16.88 -14.77
N GLN A 120 -7.14 -16.42 -15.95
CA GLN A 120 -8.12 -15.34 -16.00
C GLN A 120 -9.45 -15.85 -15.44
N ARG A 121 -10.14 -15.00 -14.67
CA ARG A 121 -11.54 -15.26 -14.29
C ARG A 121 -12.37 -15.01 -15.55
N GLU A 122 -13.09 -16.02 -16.00
CA GLU A 122 -14.12 -15.91 -17.06
C GLU A 122 -15.20 -14.89 -16.68
#